data_AF-A0A401QEA9-F1
#
_entry.id   AF-A0A401QEA9-F1
#
_cell.length_a   1.000
_cell.length_b   1.000
_cell.length_c   1.000
_cell.angle_alpha   90.00
_cell.angle_beta   90.00
_cell.angle_gamma   90.00
#
_symmetry.space_group_name_H-M   'P 1'
#
loop_
_entity.id
_entity.type
_entity.pdbx_description
1 polymer ?
#
loop_
_entity_poly.entity_id
_entity_poly.type
_entity_poly.pdbx_seq_one_letter_code
_entity_poly.pdbx_strand_id
1 'polypeptide(L)'
;EFTLEHRKPSLQPLSLPTNLTVRDALTRVLRLPAVASKRYLTNKVDRSVTGLVAQQQCVGPLHTPLADVAVIALSYFDTVGAATAIGEQPIKGLIDPGAGARMAIGEALTNLVFARVTELRVSEEITNTNNSANRAAS
;
A
#
# COMPACT_ATOMS: atom_id res chain seq x y z
N GLU A 1 11.63 -32.16 -11.14
CA GLU A 1 10.44 -31.38 -11.55
C GLU A 1 9.72 -30.94 -10.29
N PHE A 2 9.36 -29.67 -10.16
CA PHE A 2 8.72 -29.12 -8.96
C PHE A 2 7.22 -28.95 -9.20
N THR A 3 6.39 -29.63 -8.42
CA THR A 3 4.93 -29.59 -8.56
C THR A 3 4.34 -28.68 -7.49
N LEU A 4 3.70 -27.59 -7.90
CA LEU A 4 3.01 -26.67 -6.99
C LEU A 4 1.62 -27.22 -6.63
N GLU A 5 1.49 -27.83 -5.45
CA GLU A 5 0.19 -28.22 -4.90
C GLU A 5 -0.41 -27.10 -4.04
N HIS A 6 -1.58 -26.58 -4.46
CA HIS A 6 -2.32 -25.61 -3.65
C HIS A 6 -3.18 -26.33 -2.60
N ARG A 7 -2.73 -26.31 -1.35
CA ARG A 7 -3.50 -26.84 -0.21
C ARG A 7 -4.37 -25.74 0.39
N LYS A 8 -5.68 -25.99 0.46
CA LYS A 8 -6.61 -25.07 1.10
C LYS A 8 -6.32 -25.01 2.61
N PRO A 9 -6.00 -23.84 3.19
CA PRO A 9 -5.69 -23.74 4.61
C PRO A 9 -6.94 -24.01 5.46
N SER A 10 -6.77 -24.73 6.57
CA SER A 10 -7.79 -24.82 7.63
C SER A 10 -7.70 -23.55 8.46
N LEU A 11 -8.75 -22.73 8.42
CA LEU A 11 -8.81 -21.45 9.11
C LEU A 11 -9.62 -21.60 10.40
N GLN A 12 -9.09 -21.10 11.50
CA GLN A 12 -9.84 -20.96 12.75
C GLN A 12 -10.12 -19.48 13.03
N PRO A 13 -11.28 -19.15 13.64
CA PRO A 13 -11.55 -17.80 14.08
C PRO A 13 -10.47 -17.28 15.03
N LEU A 14 -10.12 -16.00 14.88
CA LEU A 14 -9.17 -15.35 15.78
C LEU A 14 -9.73 -15.31 17.20
N SER A 15 -9.02 -15.92 18.15
CA SER A 15 -9.29 -15.80 19.59
C SER A 15 -8.28 -14.86 20.22
N LEU A 16 -8.76 -13.82 20.89
CA LEU A 16 -7.92 -12.86 21.62
C LEU A 16 -7.79 -13.29 23.09
N PRO A 17 -6.66 -12.98 23.75
CA PRO A 17 -6.50 -13.23 25.19
C PRO A 17 -7.58 -12.53 26.00
N THR A 18 -8.19 -13.24 26.96
CA THR A 18 -9.33 -12.75 27.77
C THR A 18 -8.99 -11.54 28.64
N ASN A 19 -7.72 -11.38 29.02
CA ASN A 19 -7.20 -10.28 29.83
C ASN A 19 -6.52 -9.17 29.01
N LEU A 20 -6.66 -9.16 27.67
CA LEU A 20 -6.05 -8.14 26.82
C LEU A 20 -6.74 -6.78 27.01
N THR A 21 -6.00 -5.79 27.51
CA THR A 21 -6.49 -4.40 27.54
C THR A 21 -6.24 -3.67 26.22
N VAL A 22 -7.02 -2.63 25.94
CA VAL A 22 -6.80 -1.76 24.77
C VAL A 22 -5.41 -1.13 24.77
N ARG A 23 -4.90 -0.74 25.94
CA ARG A 23 -3.56 -0.15 26.09
C ARG A 23 -2.47 -1.16 25.71
N ASP A 24 -2.62 -2.40 26.13
CA ASP A 24 -1.66 -3.47 25.79
C ASP A 24 -1.71 -3.80 24.30
N ALA A 25 -2.92 -3.87 23.72
CA ALA A 25 -3.11 -4.09 22.29
C ALA A 25 -2.48 -2.96 21.46
N LEU A 26 -2.75 -1.69 21.81
CA LEU A 26 -2.17 -0.53 21.14
C LEU A 26 -0.65 -0.52 21.21
N THR A 27 -0.09 -0.83 22.39
CA THR A 27 1.37 -0.93 22.58
C THR A 27 1.98 -1.99 21.68
N ARG A 28 1.29 -3.13 21.48
CA ARG A 28 1.76 -4.18 20.55
C ARG A 28 1.66 -3.71 19.10
N VAL A 29 0.54 -3.11 18.70
CA VAL A 29 0.29 -2.65 17.33
C VAL A 29 1.31 -1.58 16.90
N LEU A 30 1.56 -0.57 17.75
CA LEU A 30 2.51 0.51 17.44
C LEU A 30 3.98 0.05 17.39
N ARG A 31 4.30 -1.13 17.92
CA ARG A 31 5.65 -1.73 17.85
C ARG A 31 5.88 -2.55 16.59
N LEU A 32 4.83 -2.95 15.89
CA LEU A 32 4.99 -3.62 14.61
C LEU A 32 5.69 -2.64 13.65
N PRO A 33 6.71 -3.07 12.88
CA PRO A 33 6.98 -2.50 11.55
C PRO A 33 5.67 -2.56 10.73
N ALA A 34 5.53 -2.24 9.46
CA ALA A 34 4.17 -2.08 8.86
C ALA A 34 3.31 -0.96 9.49
N VAL A 35 3.11 -0.85 10.82
CA VAL A 35 2.37 0.24 11.49
C VAL A 35 3.27 1.36 12.04
N ALA A 36 4.40 1.03 12.67
CA ALA A 36 5.29 2.01 13.30
C ALA A 36 5.79 3.09 12.34
N SER A 37 6.26 4.22 12.89
CA SER A 37 6.79 5.34 12.09
C SER A 37 7.84 4.89 11.08
N LYS A 38 7.69 5.34 9.83
CA LYS A 38 8.63 5.07 8.72
C LYS A 38 9.75 6.09 8.61
N ARG A 39 9.97 6.90 9.65
CA ARG A 39 10.94 8.02 9.66
C ARG A 39 12.36 7.58 9.26
N TYR A 40 12.75 6.37 9.67
CA TYR A 40 14.04 5.79 9.28
C TYR A 40 14.21 5.62 7.76
N LEU A 41 13.13 5.28 7.03
CA LEU A 41 13.17 5.15 5.57
C LEU A 41 13.09 6.52 4.89
N THR A 42 12.18 7.38 5.35
CA THR A 42 11.90 8.67 4.70
C THR A 42 13.02 9.70 4.87
N ASN A 43 13.85 9.57 5.91
CA ASN A 43 14.94 10.51 6.16
C ASN A 43 16.25 10.14 5.44
N LYS A 44 16.33 8.96 4.84
CA LYS A 44 17.56 8.47 4.18
C LYS A 44 17.62 8.80 2.69
N VAL A 45 16.53 9.32 2.14
CA VAL A 45 16.38 9.59 0.72
C VAL A 45 16.13 11.07 0.51
N ASP A 46 16.59 11.61 -0.62
CA ASP A 46 16.17 12.93 -1.09
C ASP A 46 14.70 12.86 -1.52
N ARG A 47 13.93 13.87 -1.16
CA ARG A 47 12.48 13.95 -1.38
C ARG A 47 12.05 15.24 -2.09
N SER A 48 12.99 16.06 -2.57
CA SER A 48 12.67 17.36 -3.18
C SER A 48 13.62 17.83 -4.28
N VAL A 49 14.60 17.02 -4.69
CA VAL A 49 15.66 17.40 -5.63
C VAL A 49 15.20 18.13 -6.90
N THR A 50 14.03 17.78 -7.44
CA THR A 50 13.52 18.34 -8.70
C THR A 50 12.79 19.67 -8.53
N GLY A 51 12.46 20.10 -7.31
CA GLY A 51 11.59 21.26 -7.08
C GLY A 51 10.13 21.08 -7.55
N LEU A 52 9.77 19.94 -8.13
CA LEU A 52 8.44 19.62 -8.64
C LEU A 52 7.63 18.75 -7.67
N VAL A 53 8.17 18.43 -6.50
CA VAL A 53 7.48 17.59 -5.51
C VAL A 53 6.50 18.45 -4.71
N ALA A 54 5.21 18.32 -5.02
CA ALA A 54 4.14 19.09 -4.39
C ALA A 54 3.67 18.49 -3.05
N GLN A 55 3.68 17.15 -2.93
CA GLN A 55 3.35 16.44 -1.69
C GLN A 55 4.35 15.31 -1.45
N GLN A 56 4.99 15.34 -0.29
CA GLN A 56 5.97 14.34 0.16
C GLN A 56 5.36 13.43 1.23
N GLN A 57 6.06 12.34 1.56
CA GLN A 57 5.67 11.40 2.62
C GLN A 57 5.52 12.07 4.00
N CYS A 58 6.35 13.09 4.28
CA CYS A 58 6.35 13.81 5.55
C CYS A 58 5.44 15.04 5.50
N VAL A 59 4.55 15.17 6.48
CA VAL A 59 3.55 16.25 6.55
C VAL A 59 3.63 17.07 7.83
N GLY A 60 3.16 18.32 7.72
CA GLY A 60 3.02 19.26 8.83
C GLY A 60 4.35 19.77 9.42
N PRO A 61 4.29 20.63 10.44
CA PRO A 61 5.47 21.28 11.03
C PRO A 61 6.50 20.31 11.64
N LEU A 62 6.07 19.10 12.01
CA LEU A 62 6.93 18.08 12.62
C LEU A 62 7.52 17.09 11.61
N HIS A 63 7.24 17.28 10.32
CA HIS A 63 7.71 16.42 9.23
C HIS A 63 7.45 14.93 9.53
N THR A 64 6.21 14.62 9.91
CA THR A 64 5.81 13.27 10.32
C THR A 64 5.47 12.44 9.08
N PRO A 65 6.01 11.23 8.90
CA PRO A 65 5.79 10.42 7.69
C PRO A 65 4.39 9.79 7.69
N LEU A 66 3.38 10.60 7.35
CA LEU A 66 1.95 10.27 7.46
C LEU A 66 1.15 10.65 6.20
N ALA A 67 1.79 11.06 5.10
CA ALA A 67 1.04 11.28 3.86
C ALA A 67 0.59 9.95 3.25
N ASP A 68 -0.68 9.89 2.87
CA ASP A 68 -1.25 8.73 2.18
C ASP A 68 -0.98 8.75 0.66
N VAL A 69 -0.74 9.94 0.09
CA VAL A 69 -0.52 10.15 -1.34
C VAL A 69 0.73 11.00 -1.58
N ALA A 70 1.47 10.67 -2.64
CA ALA A 70 2.55 11.51 -3.15
C ALA A 70 2.10 12.22 -4.43
N VAL A 71 2.44 13.50 -4.57
CA VAL A 71 2.02 14.34 -5.70
C VAL A 71 3.24 15.07 -6.27
N ILE A 72 3.39 14.99 -7.59
CA ILE A 72 4.43 15.70 -8.35
C ILE A 72 3.80 16.57 -9.41
N ALA A 73 4.35 17.75 -9.66
CA ALA A 73 4.02 18.57 -10.81
C ALA A 73 4.75 18.08 -12.07
N LEU A 74 4.16 18.28 -13.24
CA LEU A 74 4.80 17.96 -14.52
C LEU A 74 5.62 19.14 -15.09
N SER A 75 5.37 20.35 -14.60
CA SER A 75 5.97 21.60 -15.06
C SER A 75 6.09 22.57 -13.88
N TYR A 76 7.02 23.52 -13.95
CA TYR A 76 7.17 24.59 -12.95
C TYR A 76 6.11 25.69 -13.09
N PHE A 77 5.42 25.75 -14.23
CA PHE A 77 4.52 26.85 -14.58
C PHE A 77 3.04 26.47 -14.55
N ASP A 78 2.74 25.17 -14.40
CA ASP A 78 1.38 24.65 -14.43
C ASP A 78 1.05 23.92 -13.12
N THR A 79 -0.25 23.83 -12.81
CA THR A 79 -0.76 23.09 -11.63
C THR A 79 -1.17 21.66 -11.97
N VAL A 80 -0.69 21.12 -13.09
CA VAL A 80 -0.97 19.75 -13.53
C VAL A 80 0.16 18.83 -13.08
N GLY A 81 -0.22 17.64 -12.64
CA GLY A 81 0.69 16.73 -11.96
C GLY A 81 0.27 15.27 -12.07
N ALA A 82 1.06 14.42 -11.44
CA ALA A 82 0.74 13.02 -11.19
C ALA A 82 0.62 12.78 -9.68
N ALA A 83 -0.31 11.90 -9.31
CA ALA A 83 -0.49 11.44 -7.94
C ALA A 83 -0.30 9.92 -7.88
N THR A 84 0.38 9.43 -6.85
CA THR A 84 0.61 7.99 -6.64
C THR A 84 0.31 7.60 -5.22
N ALA A 85 -0.32 6.44 -5.08
CA ALA A 85 -0.68 5.82 -3.82
C ALA A 85 -0.54 4.30 -3.96
N ILE A 86 -0.26 3.63 -2.84
CA ILE A 86 -0.05 2.18 -2.78
C ILE A 86 -1.06 1.60 -1.80
N GLY A 87 -1.55 0.40 -2.09
CA GLY A 87 -2.32 -0.43 -1.15
C GLY A 87 -1.78 -1.85 -1.14
N GLU A 88 -1.71 -2.46 0.04
CA GLU A 88 -1.05 -3.76 0.23
C GLU A 88 -1.75 -4.58 1.32
N GLN A 89 -2.18 -5.80 0.99
CA GLN A 89 -2.99 -6.63 1.89
C GLN A 89 -2.52 -8.10 1.94
N PRO A 90 -1.25 -8.36 2.32
CA PRO A 90 -0.64 -9.67 2.23
C PRO A 90 -1.30 -10.68 3.17
N ILE A 91 -1.61 -10.28 4.41
CA ILE A 91 -2.24 -11.16 5.41
C ILE A 91 -3.64 -11.60 4.95
N LYS A 92 -4.41 -10.68 4.34
CA LYS A 92 -5.72 -11.01 3.78
C LYS A 92 -5.58 -11.95 2.57
N GLY A 93 -4.55 -11.74 1.75
CA GLY A 93 -4.22 -12.60 0.62
C GLY A 93 -3.82 -14.03 1.01
N LEU A 94 -3.23 -14.24 2.20
CA LEU A 94 -2.96 -15.58 2.73
C LEU A 94 -4.25 -16.35 3.10
N ILE A 95 -5.33 -15.63 3.39
CA ILE A 95 -6.63 -16.21 3.76
C ILE A 95 -7.49 -16.42 2.51
N ASP A 96 -7.65 -15.35 1.72
CA ASP A 96 -8.37 -15.32 0.45
C ASP A 96 -7.62 -14.37 -0.51
N PRO A 97 -6.91 -14.91 -1.52
CA PRO A 97 -6.19 -14.10 -2.50
C PRO A 97 -7.08 -13.08 -3.23
N GLY A 98 -8.33 -13.44 -3.54
CA GLY A 98 -9.27 -12.56 -4.24
C GLY A 98 -9.76 -11.42 -3.35
N ALA A 99 -10.08 -11.70 -2.08
CA ALA A 99 -10.40 -10.65 -1.11
C ALA A 99 -9.18 -9.75 -0.82
N GLY A 100 -7.98 -10.33 -0.71
CA GLY A 100 -6.73 -9.59 -0.56
C GLY A 100 -6.51 -8.60 -1.70
N ALA A 101 -6.64 -9.05 -2.95
CA ALA A 101 -6.50 -8.20 -4.13
C ALA A 101 -7.51 -7.04 -4.14
N ARG A 102 -8.80 -7.31 -3.87
CA ARG A 102 -9.82 -6.24 -3.80
C ARG A 102 -9.53 -5.22 -2.70
N MET A 103 -9.07 -5.68 -1.54
CA MET A 103 -8.73 -4.80 -0.42
C MET A 103 -7.49 -3.95 -0.72
N ALA A 104 -6.48 -4.50 -1.43
CA ALA A 104 -5.30 -3.76 -1.84
C ALA A 104 -5.65 -2.62 -2.82
N ILE A 105 -6.50 -2.91 -3.81
CA ILE A 105 -7.02 -1.88 -4.73
C ILE A 105 -7.83 -0.84 -3.95
N GLY A 106 -8.69 -1.28 -3.03
CA GLY A 106 -9.48 -0.39 -2.17
C GLY A 106 -8.60 0.57 -1.36
N GLU A 107 -7.55 0.08 -0.73
CA GLU A 107 -6.60 0.90 0.03
C GLU A 107 -5.88 1.94 -0.84
N ALA A 108 -5.40 1.53 -2.03
CA ALA A 108 -4.76 2.45 -2.96
C ALA A 108 -5.70 3.59 -3.37
N LEU A 109 -6.97 3.27 -3.64
CA LEU A 109 -8.00 4.25 -3.98
C LEU A 109 -8.34 5.17 -2.80
N THR A 110 -8.48 4.62 -1.58
CA THR A 110 -8.75 5.44 -0.40
C THR A 110 -7.60 6.38 -0.05
N ASN A 111 -6.36 5.96 -0.31
CA ASN A 111 -5.19 6.82 -0.14
C ASN A 111 -5.17 7.95 -1.19
N LEU A 112 -5.61 7.66 -2.42
CA LEU A 112 -5.64 8.63 -3.52
C LEU A 112 -6.80 9.62 -3.44
N VAL A 113 -7.87 9.33 -2.67
CA VAL A 113 -9.13 10.09 -2.68
C VAL A 113 -8.97 11.58 -2.37
N PHE A 114 -7.94 11.95 -1.62
CA PHE A 114 -7.65 13.34 -1.25
C PHE A 114 -6.88 14.11 -2.33
N ALA A 115 -6.39 13.43 -3.37
CA ALA A 115 -5.81 14.07 -4.54
C ALA A 115 -6.92 14.44 -5.55
N ARG A 116 -6.84 15.64 -6.11
CA ARG A 116 -7.74 16.05 -7.20
C ARG A 116 -7.36 15.31 -8.48
N VAL A 117 -8.16 14.30 -8.84
CA VAL A 117 -8.01 13.54 -10.09
C VAL A 117 -9.15 13.93 -11.04
N THR A 118 -8.81 14.18 -12.32
CA THR A 118 -9.77 14.62 -13.35
C THR A 118 -10.67 13.50 -13.84
N GLU A 119 -10.14 12.28 -13.95
CA GLU A 119 -10.88 11.11 -14.40
C GLU A 119 -10.30 9.84 -13.81
N LEU A 120 -11.15 8.89 -13.44
CA LEU A 120 -10.74 7.60 -12.91
C LEU A 120 -10.90 6.56 -14.02
N ARG A 121 -9.80 6.23 -14.70
CA ARG A 121 -9.72 5.15 -15.67
C ARG A 121 -8.85 4.03 -15.12
N VAL A 122 -9.33 2.80 -15.22
CA VAL A 122 -8.53 1.62 -14.91
C VAL A 122 -7.85 1.19 -16.20
N SER A 123 -6.56 1.47 -16.32
CA SER A 123 -5.71 0.84 -17.33
C SER A 123 -5.23 -0.49 -16.78
N GLU A 124 -5.54 -1.60 -17.44
CA GLU A 124 -4.98 -2.92 -17.13
C GLU A 124 -3.50 -2.94 -17.53
N GLU A 125 -2.64 -2.40 -16.68
CA GLU A 125 -1.19 -2.54 -16.88
C GLU A 125 -0.55 -2.93 -15.55
N ILE A 126 0.26 -3.98 -15.60
CA ILE A 126 0.88 -4.71 -14.48
C ILE A 126 -0.02 -5.80 -13.86
N THR A 127 -0.38 -6.80 -14.67
CA THR A 127 -0.41 -8.18 -14.15
C THR A 127 1.03 -8.67 -14.20
N ASN A 128 1.66 -8.87 -13.04
CA ASN A 128 3.02 -9.39 -12.97
C ASN A 128 3.09 -10.70 -13.77
N THR A 129 3.97 -10.73 -14.79
CA THR A 129 4.09 -11.74 -15.84
C THR A 129 4.59 -13.09 -15.30
N ASN A 130 3.79 -13.74 -14.45
CA ASN A 130 4.01 -15.12 -14.02
C ASN A 130 2.97 -16.10 -14.61
N ASN A 131 2.06 -15.62 -15.45
CA ASN A 131 0.98 -16.42 -16.04
C ASN A 131 1.15 -16.72 -17.55
N SER A 132 2.25 -16.27 -18.17
CA SER A 132 2.53 -16.50 -19.60
C SER A 132 3.03 -17.91 -19.93
N ALA A 133 3.34 -18.75 -18.93
CA ALA A 133 3.77 -20.12 -19.17
C ALA A 133 2.62 -21.13 -19.37
N ASN A 134 1.37 -20.80 -19.00
CA ASN A 134 0.28 -21.78 -18.96
C ASN A 134 -0.76 -21.66 -20.09
N ARG A 135 -0.51 -20.79 -21.08
CA ARG A 135 -1.40 -20.56 -22.24
C ARG A 135 -0.86 -21.09 -23.58
N ALA A 136 0.32 -21.70 -23.59
CA ALA A 136 0.93 -22.28 -24.79
C ALA A 136 0.82 -23.82 -24.86
N ALA A 137 0.06 -24.44 -23.94
CA ALA A 137 -0.07 -25.91 -23.83
C ALA A 137 -1.55 -26.38 -23.78
N SER A 138 -2.43 -25.69 -24.49
CA SER A 138 -3.80 -26.16 -24.79
C SER A 138 -4.11 -26.00 -26.26
#